data_AF-A0A7K2J6I3-F1
#
_entry.id   AF-A0A7K2J6I3-F1
#
_cell.length_a   1.000
_cell.length_b   1.000
_cell.length_c   1.000
_cell.angle_alpha   90.00
_cell.angle_beta   90.00
_cell.angle_gamma   90.00
#
_symmetry.space_group_name_H-M   'P 1'
#
loop_
_entity.id
_entity.type
_entity.pdbx_description
1 polymer ?
#
loop_
_entity_poly.entity_id
_entity_poly.type
_entity_poly.pdbx_seq_one_letter_code
_entity_poly.pdbx_strand_id
1 'polypeptide(L)'
;MRPDWDEAAVLAEVDPWFKLSEKQSAGDRKDRKSEILASANHLWAYLRDLTATAGTAEVLGSAVVYPLISGTRPDLYRAFMCRTWAHLAREGTVGLVHPDSHFSGDKEGRLREAAYTRLRIHGDFVNAGNRFFPPPVGRSSHFGVHVYGRAGEIGFDHLSWLFSVDALRLSADDDGKAPDPGVRYGDSWDERPHRKRVVRVNEAMLARWQRLTGDETQPVRQARLLSPVSTSEEQAIRALADYPLRLSTCQPQITSGYNEKTAKDDNLIGYNVPDRAGVVRRPTGWSEVILKGPQIGLANPLFKQPSQGAGEVLGLNPMTLADDAVPESEYVYVAKPEAYRAAQDVWSDGRTLEQLKASKREVTRARGRRPGALEWNLWRSRRIRRRRSC
;
A
#
# COMPACT_ATOMS: atom_id res chain seq x y z
N MET A 1 -8.09 2.99 13.61
CA MET A 1 -9.25 3.88 13.33
C MET A 1 -8.70 5.29 13.38
N ARG A 2 -8.82 6.04 12.30
CA ARG A 2 -8.27 7.39 12.20
C ARG A 2 -9.37 8.40 12.49
N PRO A 3 -9.12 9.47 13.27
CA PRO A 3 -10.07 10.57 13.47
C PRO A 3 -10.07 11.47 12.23
N ASP A 4 -10.38 10.90 11.07
CA ASP A 4 -10.53 11.66 9.82
C ASP A 4 -11.95 12.22 9.76
N TRP A 5 -12.09 13.49 9.37
CA TRP A 5 -13.40 14.11 9.20
C TRP A 5 -14.16 13.48 8.01
N ASP A 6 -15.20 12.71 8.32
CA ASP A 6 -16.15 12.17 7.34
C ASP A 6 -17.42 13.02 7.30
N GLU A 7 -17.30 14.17 6.64
CA GLU A 7 -18.41 15.11 6.44
C GLU A 7 -19.67 14.43 5.88
N ALA A 8 -19.49 13.48 4.96
CA ALA A 8 -20.61 12.80 4.32
C ALA A 8 -21.34 11.89 5.32
N ALA A 9 -20.64 11.27 6.28
CA ALA A 9 -21.29 10.48 7.32
C ALA A 9 -22.13 11.36 8.25
N VAL A 10 -21.59 12.50 8.66
CA VAL A 10 -22.30 13.44 9.56
C VAL A 10 -23.52 14.05 8.86
N LEU A 11 -23.38 14.49 7.61
CA LEU A 11 -24.54 15.00 6.85
C LEU A 11 -25.57 13.90 6.56
N ALA A 12 -25.15 12.64 6.44
CA ALA A 12 -26.05 11.51 6.22
C ALA A 12 -26.92 11.15 7.42
N GLU A 13 -26.62 11.65 8.62
CA GLU A 13 -27.53 11.54 9.77
C GLU A 13 -28.82 12.33 9.56
N VAL A 14 -28.77 13.37 8.72
CA VAL A 14 -29.93 14.21 8.35
C VAL A 14 -30.47 13.82 6.97
N ASP A 15 -29.59 13.68 5.97
CA ASP A 15 -29.96 13.32 4.60
C ASP A 15 -29.12 12.14 4.08
N PRO A 16 -29.66 10.90 4.06
CA PRO A 16 -28.95 9.71 3.61
C PRO A 16 -28.37 9.81 2.19
N TRP A 17 -28.83 10.75 1.36
CA TRP A 17 -28.29 11.03 0.03
C TRP A 17 -26.76 11.15 0.03
N PHE A 18 -26.17 11.73 1.08
CA PHE A 18 -24.71 11.91 1.19
C PHE A 18 -23.91 10.59 1.23
N LYS A 19 -24.51 9.47 1.63
CA LYS A 19 -23.86 8.14 1.63
C LYS A 19 -24.42 7.17 0.61
N LEU A 20 -25.69 7.30 0.23
CA LEU A 20 -26.39 6.32 -0.62
C LEU A 20 -26.35 6.66 -2.12
N SER A 21 -26.14 7.93 -2.48
CA SER A 21 -26.04 8.31 -3.89
C SER A 21 -24.64 8.10 -4.44
N GLU A 22 -24.56 7.36 -5.54
CA GLU A 22 -23.30 7.13 -6.26
C GLU A 22 -22.94 8.31 -7.15
N LYS A 23 -21.63 8.54 -7.35
CA LYS A 23 -21.08 9.53 -8.30
C LYS A 23 -21.71 10.93 -8.19
N GLN A 24 -21.89 11.40 -6.95
CA GLN A 24 -22.42 12.73 -6.61
C GLN A 24 -21.67 13.84 -7.35
N SER A 25 -22.40 14.79 -7.94
CA SER A 25 -21.79 16.01 -8.47
C SER A 25 -21.38 16.95 -7.32
N ALA A 26 -20.31 17.72 -7.52
CA ALA A 26 -19.85 18.68 -6.51
C ALA A 26 -20.90 19.79 -6.25
N GLY A 27 -21.68 20.16 -7.27
CA GLY A 27 -22.75 21.15 -7.17
C GLY A 27 -23.90 20.68 -6.26
N ASP A 28 -24.47 19.51 -6.56
CA ASP A 28 -25.59 18.96 -5.78
C ASP A 28 -25.23 18.77 -4.31
N ARG A 29 -23.98 18.35 -4.05
CA ARG A 29 -23.45 18.18 -2.70
C ARG A 29 -23.40 19.50 -1.93
N LYS A 30 -22.98 20.59 -2.59
CA LYS A 30 -22.86 21.91 -1.99
C LYS A 30 -24.23 22.51 -1.64
N ASP A 31 -25.19 22.38 -2.55
CA ASP A 31 -26.52 22.95 -2.38
C ASP A 31 -27.27 22.25 -1.23
N ARG A 32 -27.29 20.91 -1.24
CA ARG A 32 -27.88 20.10 -0.15
C ARG A 32 -27.23 20.37 1.20
N LYS A 33 -25.90 20.50 1.24
CA LYS A 33 -25.18 20.84 2.48
C LYS A 33 -25.64 22.20 3.01
N SER A 34 -25.77 23.19 2.13
CA SER A 34 -26.18 24.55 2.51
C SER A 34 -27.60 24.55 3.08
N GLU A 35 -28.51 23.77 2.49
CA GLU A 35 -29.87 23.58 2.98
C GLU A 35 -29.90 22.93 4.37
N ILE A 36 -29.16 21.83 4.58
CA ILE A 36 -29.10 21.15 5.88
C ILE A 36 -28.56 22.08 6.97
N LEU A 37 -27.48 22.81 6.68
CA LEU A 37 -26.79 23.67 7.63
C LEU A 37 -27.51 25.02 7.86
N ALA A 38 -28.59 25.32 7.13
CA ALA A 38 -29.44 26.48 7.42
C ALA A 38 -30.22 26.32 8.74
N SER A 39 -30.43 25.08 9.21
CA SER A 39 -30.97 24.79 10.53
C SER A 39 -29.90 24.98 11.60
N ALA A 40 -30.15 25.86 12.58
CA ALA A 40 -29.22 26.10 13.68
C ALA A 40 -28.88 24.82 14.46
N ASN A 41 -29.86 23.92 14.67
CA ASN A 41 -29.64 22.66 15.37
C ASN A 41 -28.68 21.73 14.59
N HIS A 42 -28.86 21.64 13.27
CA HIS A 42 -27.98 20.82 12.43
C HIS A 42 -26.57 21.43 12.35
N LEU A 43 -26.47 22.76 12.24
CA LEU A 43 -25.19 23.46 12.28
C LEU A 43 -24.43 23.19 13.59
N TRP A 44 -25.12 23.26 14.73
CA TRP A 44 -24.51 22.96 16.03
C TRP A 44 -24.02 21.52 16.14
N ALA A 45 -24.82 20.53 15.71
CA ALA A 45 -24.40 19.13 15.68
C ALA A 45 -23.18 18.91 14.78
N TYR A 46 -23.22 19.47 13.57
CA TYR A 46 -22.11 19.43 12.61
C TYR A 46 -20.82 20.01 13.20
N LEU A 47 -20.89 21.20 13.81
CA LEU A 47 -19.72 21.85 14.41
C LEU A 47 -19.19 21.07 15.61
N ARG A 48 -20.07 20.52 16.46
CA ARG A 48 -19.67 19.67 17.60
C ARG A 48 -18.85 18.48 17.13
N ASP A 49 -19.31 17.76 16.11
CA ASP A 49 -18.65 16.54 15.64
C ASP A 49 -17.34 16.87 14.91
N LEU A 50 -17.31 17.98 14.17
CA LEU A 50 -16.09 18.53 13.56
C LEU A 50 -15.05 18.87 14.64
N THR A 51 -15.45 19.62 15.67
CA THR A 51 -14.56 20.00 16.78
C THR A 51 -14.08 18.79 17.57
N ALA A 52 -14.95 17.80 17.84
CA ALA A 52 -14.56 16.58 18.52
C ALA A 52 -13.53 15.76 17.71
N THR A 53 -13.74 15.64 16.40
CA THR A 53 -12.83 14.94 15.49
C THR A 53 -11.47 15.66 15.39
N ALA A 54 -11.50 16.97 15.15
CA ALA A 54 -10.29 17.79 15.07
C ALA A 54 -9.52 17.81 16.39
N GLY A 55 -10.20 17.99 17.53
CA GLY A 55 -9.59 17.96 18.85
C GLY A 55 -8.95 16.61 19.17
N THR A 56 -9.60 15.51 18.80
CA THR A 56 -9.00 14.17 18.94
C THR A 56 -7.76 14.04 18.08
N ALA A 57 -7.81 14.44 16.81
CA ALA A 57 -6.66 14.40 15.91
C ALA A 57 -5.46 15.21 16.45
N GLU A 58 -5.70 16.42 16.98
CA GLU A 58 -4.67 17.27 17.58
C GLU A 58 -4.03 16.65 18.82
N VAL A 59 -4.85 16.09 19.73
CA VAL A 59 -4.32 15.40 20.91
C VAL A 59 -3.46 14.22 20.51
N LEU A 60 -3.90 13.41 19.54
CA LEU A 60 -3.14 12.26 19.04
C LEU A 60 -1.86 12.66 18.28
N GLY A 61 -1.84 13.83 17.64
CA GLY A 61 -0.68 14.40 16.96
C GLY A 61 0.33 15.07 17.89
N SER A 62 -0.05 15.34 19.15
CA SER A 62 0.78 16.07 20.11
C SER A 62 2.04 15.30 20.51
N ALA A 63 3.22 15.92 20.30
CA ALA A 63 4.50 15.39 20.75
C ALA A 63 4.63 15.29 22.28
N VAL A 64 3.86 16.10 23.02
CA VAL A 64 3.88 16.10 24.49
C VAL A 64 3.10 14.91 25.04
N VAL A 65 1.92 14.63 24.46
CA VAL A 65 1.03 13.55 24.93
C VAL A 65 1.47 12.21 24.35
N TYR A 66 1.85 12.19 23.07
CA TYR A 66 2.14 10.98 22.31
C TYR A 66 3.46 11.08 21.52
N PRO A 67 4.62 11.12 22.20
CA PRO A 67 5.92 11.35 21.55
C PRO A 67 6.32 10.30 20.50
N LEU A 68 5.84 9.05 20.63
CA LEU A 68 6.17 7.97 19.70
C LEU A 68 5.42 8.03 18.37
N ILE A 69 4.25 8.69 18.33
CA ILE A 69 3.39 8.75 17.15
C ILE A 69 3.20 10.17 16.61
N SER A 70 3.77 11.16 17.29
CA SER A 70 3.91 12.52 16.75
C SER A 70 4.61 12.50 15.39
N GLY A 71 4.08 13.28 14.44
CA GLY A 71 4.56 13.32 13.06
C GLY A 71 4.05 12.18 12.17
N THR A 72 3.34 11.20 12.72
CA THR A 72 2.56 10.22 11.94
C THR A 72 1.13 10.71 11.75
N ARG A 73 0.39 10.12 10.80
CA ARG A 73 -1.05 10.40 10.69
C ARG A 73 -1.76 9.89 11.95
N PRO A 74 -2.58 10.70 12.63
CA PRO A 74 -3.29 10.28 13.83
C PRO A 74 -4.04 8.96 13.65
N ASP A 75 -3.86 8.02 14.60
CA ASP A 75 -4.56 6.75 14.63
C ASP A 75 -4.78 6.30 16.08
N LEU A 76 -6.04 6.04 16.42
CA LEU A 76 -6.46 5.63 17.76
C LEU A 76 -5.82 4.31 18.22
N TYR A 77 -5.59 3.34 17.31
CA TYR A 77 -5.03 2.06 17.75
C TYR A 77 -3.57 2.24 18.20
N ARG A 78 -2.81 3.11 17.53
CA ARG A 78 -1.41 3.39 17.88
C ARG A 78 -1.31 4.13 19.21
N ALA A 79 -2.24 5.07 19.45
CA ALA A 79 -2.36 5.72 20.74
C ALA A 79 -2.72 4.72 21.84
N PHE A 80 -3.65 3.81 21.59
CA PHE A 80 -4.01 2.73 22.51
C PHE A 80 -2.81 1.83 22.83
N MET A 81 -2.02 1.44 21.83
CA MET A 81 -0.75 0.71 22.04
C MET A 81 0.18 1.48 22.99
N CYS A 82 0.44 2.76 22.72
CA CYS A 82 1.29 3.58 23.58
C CYS A 82 0.76 3.65 25.02
N ARG A 83 -0.56 3.78 25.21
CA ARG A 83 -1.19 3.77 26.54
C ARG A 83 -1.01 2.43 27.25
N THR A 84 -1.20 1.30 26.56
CA THR A 84 -1.02 -0.02 27.17
C THR A 84 0.40 -0.24 27.65
N TRP A 85 1.41 0.23 26.90
CA TRP A 85 2.80 0.15 27.33
C TRP A 85 3.13 1.09 28.50
N ALA A 86 2.52 2.28 28.53
CA ALA A 86 2.70 3.24 29.63
C ALA A 86 2.11 2.76 30.96
N HIS A 87 1.04 1.96 30.90
CA HIS A 87 0.37 1.38 32.07
C HIS A 87 0.85 -0.03 32.41
N LEU A 88 1.89 -0.53 31.72
CA LEU A 88 2.41 -1.87 31.94
C LEU A 88 3.21 -1.94 33.24
N ALA A 89 2.84 -2.87 34.14
CA ALA A 89 3.63 -3.19 35.31
C ALA A 89 5.01 -3.75 34.93
N ARG A 90 5.99 -3.69 35.83
CA ARG A 90 7.39 -4.08 35.57
C ARG A 90 7.55 -5.50 34.98
N GLU A 91 6.70 -6.43 35.41
CA GLU A 91 6.68 -7.84 34.99
C GLU A 91 5.39 -8.19 34.25
N GLY A 92 4.63 -7.17 33.80
CA GLY A 92 3.40 -7.35 33.06
C GLY A 92 3.62 -7.75 31.61
N THR A 93 2.60 -8.38 31.03
CA THR A 93 2.50 -8.70 29.61
C THR A 93 1.20 -8.13 29.07
N VAL A 94 1.21 -7.63 27.83
CA VAL A 94 0.05 -7.10 27.12
C VAL A 94 -0.13 -7.86 25.83
N GLY A 95 -1.30 -8.48 25.65
CA GLY A 95 -1.73 -9.05 24.39
C GLY A 95 -2.66 -8.08 23.66
N LEU A 96 -2.39 -7.76 22.40
CA LEU A 96 -3.26 -6.91 21.57
C LEU A 96 -3.58 -7.56 20.23
N VAL A 97 -4.79 -7.29 19.74
CA VAL A 97 -5.23 -7.58 18.38
C VAL A 97 -5.47 -6.25 17.68
N HIS A 98 -4.66 -5.92 16.67
CA HIS A 98 -4.80 -4.68 15.90
C HIS A 98 -4.10 -4.77 14.54
N PRO A 99 -4.29 -3.81 13.63
CA PRO A 99 -3.57 -3.77 12.36
C PRO A 99 -2.06 -3.54 12.50
N ASP A 100 -1.29 -3.96 11.49
CA ASP A 100 0.17 -3.98 11.52
C ASP A 100 0.83 -2.78 10.82
N SER A 101 0.04 -1.74 10.50
CA SER A 101 0.51 -0.62 9.67
C SER A 101 1.71 0.16 10.24
N HIS A 102 1.99 -0.01 11.53
CA HIS A 102 3.15 0.59 12.18
C HIS A 102 4.48 -0.10 11.80
N PHE A 103 4.43 -1.35 11.32
CA PHE A 103 5.62 -2.10 10.91
C PHE A 103 6.14 -1.75 9.51
N SER A 104 5.30 -1.18 8.63
CA SER A 104 5.68 -0.87 7.24
C SER A 104 5.72 0.62 6.91
N GLY A 105 5.11 1.48 7.74
CA GLY A 105 5.00 2.91 7.46
C GLY A 105 6.34 3.67 7.53
N ASP A 106 6.46 4.68 6.66
CA ASP A 106 7.67 5.50 6.48
C ASP A 106 7.99 6.36 7.71
N LYS A 107 6.94 6.91 8.35
CA LYS A 107 7.07 7.87 9.47
C LYS A 107 7.04 7.18 10.84
N GLU A 108 6.72 5.90 10.87
CA GLU A 108 6.45 5.12 12.06
C GLU A 108 7.71 4.50 12.69
N GLY A 109 8.92 4.84 12.21
CA GLY A 109 10.19 4.24 12.66
C GLY A 109 10.37 4.19 14.18
N ARG A 110 10.10 5.30 14.87
CA ARG A 110 10.19 5.39 16.35
C ARG A 110 9.18 4.50 17.07
N LEU A 111 7.93 4.47 16.60
CA LEU A 111 6.90 3.58 17.14
C LEU A 111 7.30 2.11 16.92
N ARG A 112 7.86 1.82 15.74
CA ARG A 112 8.32 0.49 15.35
C ARG A 112 9.43 -0.03 16.26
N GLU A 113 10.45 0.79 16.51
CA GLU A 113 11.54 0.49 17.43
C GLU A 113 11.02 0.24 18.86
N ALA A 114 10.10 1.08 19.32
CA ALA A 114 9.45 0.90 20.62
C ALA A 114 8.65 -0.42 20.69
N ALA A 115 7.99 -0.83 19.60
CA ALA A 115 7.32 -2.11 19.51
C ALA A 115 8.33 -3.27 19.57
N TYR A 116 9.36 -3.27 18.73
CA TYR A 116 10.36 -4.36 18.65
C TYR A 116 11.05 -4.67 19.97
N THR A 117 11.39 -3.64 20.75
CA THR A 117 12.03 -3.81 22.07
C THR A 117 11.11 -4.47 23.10
N ARG A 118 9.80 -4.40 22.90
CA ARG A 118 8.78 -4.95 23.80
C ARG A 118 8.19 -6.27 23.30
N LEU A 119 8.18 -6.48 21.99
CA LEU A 119 7.54 -7.62 21.35
C LEU A 119 8.21 -8.93 21.79
N ARG A 120 7.39 -9.96 21.95
CA ARG A 120 7.81 -11.34 22.26
C ARG A 120 7.30 -12.31 21.22
N ILE A 121 6.04 -12.13 20.81
CA ILE A 121 5.40 -12.90 19.75
C ILE A 121 4.62 -11.92 18.88
N HIS A 122 4.72 -12.11 17.57
CA HIS A 122 3.91 -11.42 16.57
C HIS A 122 3.38 -12.42 15.54
N GLY A 123 2.06 -12.59 15.51
CA GLY A 123 1.37 -13.38 14.48
C GLY A 123 0.55 -12.47 13.59
N ASP A 124 0.95 -12.30 12.33
CA ASP A 124 0.18 -11.60 11.29
C ASP A 124 -0.79 -12.57 10.58
N PHE A 125 -2.08 -12.23 10.63
CA PHE A 125 -3.18 -13.00 10.09
C PHE A 125 -3.83 -12.31 8.91
N VAL A 126 -4.26 -13.11 7.93
CA VAL A 126 -5.06 -12.64 6.79
C VAL A 126 -6.53 -12.97 7.02
N ASN A 127 -7.42 -12.00 6.85
CA ASN A 127 -8.88 -12.21 6.93
C ASN A 127 -9.48 -12.93 5.69
N ALA A 128 -8.75 -13.91 5.15
CA ALA A 128 -9.16 -14.66 3.98
C ALA A 128 -10.52 -15.30 4.22
N GLY A 129 -11.46 -15.10 3.29
CA GLY A 129 -12.78 -15.67 3.43
C GLY A 129 -13.71 -14.96 4.42
N ASN A 130 -13.30 -13.84 5.04
CA ASN A 130 -13.96 -13.25 6.22
C ASN A 130 -13.98 -14.21 7.42
N ARG A 131 -12.97 -15.07 7.55
CA ARG A 131 -12.92 -16.11 8.58
C ARG A 131 -12.72 -15.56 9.98
N PHE A 132 -12.04 -14.43 10.12
CA PHE A 132 -11.79 -13.80 11.41
C PHE A 132 -12.76 -12.65 11.69
N PHE A 133 -13.05 -11.86 10.65
CA PHE A 133 -13.95 -10.72 10.75
C PHE A 133 -14.94 -10.70 9.59
N PRO A 134 -16.24 -10.49 9.84
CA PRO A 134 -17.25 -10.34 8.79
C PRO A 134 -17.06 -9.03 8.01
N PRO A 135 -17.74 -8.86 6.86
CA PRO A 135 -17.90 -7.55 6.24
C PRO A 135 -18.39 -6.52 7.27
N PRO A 136 -17.91 -5.26 7.20
CA PRO A 136 -17.20 -4.64 6.08
C PRO A 136 -15.67 -4.83 6.09
N VAL A 137 -15.10 -5.63 7.00
CA VAL A 137 -13.64 -5.87 7.00
C VAL A 137 -13.25 -6.63 5.74
N GLY A 138 -12.19 -6.16 5.06
CA GLY A 138 -11.77 -6.72 3.79
C GLY A 138 -11.29 -8.17 3.92
N ARG A 139 -11.58 -8.98 2.90
CA ARG A 139 -11.14 -10.39 2.80
C ARG A 139 -9.62 -10.55 2.68
N SER A 140 -8.92 -9.49 2.28
CA SER A 140 -7.46 -9.45 2.15
C SER A 140 -6.81 -8.57 3.22
N SER A 141 -7.58 -8.12 4.22
CA SER A 141 -7.04 -7.30 5.29
C SER A 141 -6.17 -8.14 6.22
N HIS A 142 -5.04 -7.55 6.63
CA HIS A 142 -4.14 -8.11 7.61
C HIS A 142 -4.41 -7.53 9.01
N PHE A 143 -4.22 -8.35 10.04
CA PHE A 143 -4.24 -7.95 11.44
C PHE A 143 -3.28 -8.83 12.25
N GLY A 144 -2.67 -8.26 13.28
CA GLY A 144 -1.69 -8.96 14.09
C GLY A 144 -2.18 -9.27 15.50
N VAL A 145 -1.77 -10.42 16.00
CA VAL A 145 -1.72 -10.74 17.44
C VAL A 145 -0.34 -10.38 17.94
N HIS A 146 -0.28 -9.48 18.92
CA HIS A 146 0.95 -8.93 19.46
C HIS A 146 1.04 -9.24 20.94
N VAL A 147 2.12 -9.89 21.37
CA VAL A 147 2.43 -10.10 22.77
C VAL A 147 3.62 -9.22 23.14
N TYR A 148 3.35 -8.18 23.93
CA TYR A 148 4.34 -7.22 24.42
C TYR A 148 4.69 -7.52 25.88
N GLY A 149 5.97 -7.51 26.20
CA GLY A 149 6.49 -7.49 27.57
C GLY A 149 7.29 -6.22 27.85
N ARG A 150 8.14 -6.28 28.88
CA ARG A 150 9.05 -5.19 29.22
C ARG A 150 10.01 -4.87 28.07
N ALA A 151 10.28 -3.59 27.84
CA ALA A 151 11.30 -3.18 26.88
C ALA A 151 12.68 -3.79 27.22
N GLY A 152 13.39 -4.27 26.20
CA GLY A 152 14.71 -4.87 26.33
C GLY A 152 15.38 -5.04 24.96
N GLU A 153 16.27 -6.03 24.85
CA GLU A 153 16.88 -6.40 23.58
C GLU A 153 15.80 -6.85 22.57
N ILE A 154 16.01 -6.50 21.29
CA ILE A 154 15.10 -6.89 20.22
C ILE A 154 15.23 -8.39 19.98
N GLY A 155 14.14 -9.11 20.25
CA GLY A 155 14.09 -10.55 20.10
C GLY A 155 12.67 -11.07 20.25
N PHE A 156 12.00 -11.34 19.12
CA PHE A 156 10.64 -11.89 19.11
C PHE A 156 10.44 -12.92 18.01
N ASP A 157 9.44 -13.77 18.19
CA ASP A 157 9.03 -14.75 17.21
C ASP A 157 7.97 -14.13 16.31
N HIS A 158 8.23 -14.16 15.01
CA HIS A 158 7.38 -13.57 14.01
C HIS A 158 6.86 -14.64 13.07
N LEU A 159 5.53 -14.70 12.94
CA LEU A 159 4.84 -15.56 12.01
C LEU A 159 3.93 -14.68 11.15
N SER A 160 3.95 -14.86 9.84
CA SER A 160 3.13 -14.09 8.89
C SER A 160 2.25 -14.98 8.03
N TRP A 161 1.30 -14.36 7.34
CA TRP A 161 0.39 -15.04 6.43
C TRP A 161 -0.38 -16.18 7.12
N LEU A 162 -0.81 -15.95 8.36
CA LEU A 162 -1.54 -16.95 9.14
C LEU A 162 -3.01 -16.97 8.75
N PHE A 163 -3.51 -18.18 8.49
CA PHE A 163 -4.91 -18.45 8.18
C PHE A 163 -5.64 -19.24 9.28
N SER A 164 -4.91 -19.67 10.30
CA SER A 164 -5.41 -20.43 11.46
C SER A 164 -4.66 -20.03 12.72
N VAL A 165 -5.36 -20.00 13.85
CA VAL A 165 -4.77 -19.77 15.18
C VAL A 165 -3.86 -20.94 15.60
N ASP A 166 -4.10 -22.13 15.08
CA ASP A 166 -3.27 -23.31 15.37
C ASP A 166 -1.87 -23.17 14.77
N ALA A 167 -1.76 -22.54 13.59
CA ALA A 167 -0.46 -22.21 13.02
C ALA A 167 0.34 -21.25 13.91
N LEU A 168 -0.30 -20.34 14.64
CA LEU A 168 0.40 -19.51 15.64
C LEU A 168 0.80 -20.33 16.88
N ARG A 169 -0.11 -21.15 17.40
CA ARG A 169 0.04 -21.83 18.69
C ARG A 169 0.97 -23.03 18.66
N LEU A 170 0.95 -23.79 17.56
CA LEU A 170 1.55 -25.12 17.48
C LEU A 170 2.80 -25.16 16.58
N SER A 171 3.12 -24.09 15.84
CA SER A 171 4.29 -24.12 14.94
C SER A 171 5.61 -24.28 15.69
N ALA A 172 5.72 -23.80 16.92
CA ALA A 172 6.94 -23.98 17.72
C ALA A 172 7.21 -25.44 18.10
N ASP A 173 6.15 -26.25 18.23
CA ASP A 173 6.19 -27.65 18.66
C ASP A 173 6.26 -28.64 17.48
N ASP A 174 6.18 -28.15 16.25
CA ASP A 174 6.25 -28.96 15.04
C ASP A 174 7.65 -29.56 14.82
N ASP A 175 7.70 -30.79 14.29
CA ASP A 175 8.95 -31.53 14.10
C ASP A 175 9.71 -31.16 12.81
N GLY A 176 9.11 -30.33 11.95
CA GLY A 176 9.69 -29.82 10.72
C GLY A 176 9.89 -30.85 9.62
N LYS A 177 9.24 -32.03 9.70
CA LYS A 177 9.37 -33.09 8.68
C LYS A 177 8.42 -32.92 7.50
N ALA A 178 7.31 -32.20 7.70
CA ALA A 178 6.36 -31.94 6.63
C ALA A 178 6.96 -31.02 5.55
N PRO A 179 6.37 -30.97 4.34
CA PRO A 179 6.80 -30.03 3.32
C PRO A 179 6.70 -28.58 3.80
N ASP A 180 7.69 -27.77 3.40
CA ASP A 180 7.81 -26.37 3.78
C ASP A 180 6.49 -25.60 3.62
N PRO A 181 6.16 -24.72 4.58
CA PRO A 181 4.90 -24.01 4.59
C PRO A 181 4.88 -22.91 3.51
N GLY A 182 3.74 -22.78 2.84
CA GLY A 182 3.47 -21.75 1.84
C GLY A 182 2.28 -20.88 2.23
N VAL A 183 1.87 -19.99 1.31
CA VAL A 183 0.56 -19.30 1.43
C VAL A 183 -0.57 -20.29 1.11
N ARG A 184 -0.32 -21.19 0.16
CA ARG A 184 -1.26 -22.23 -0.29
C ARG A 184 -0.63 -23.62 -0.11
N TYR A 185 -1.46 -24.60 0.18
CA TYR A 185 -1.10 -26.01 0.21
C TYR A 185 -2.19 -26.82 -0.50
N GLY A 186 -1.87 -27.36 -1.68
CA GLY A 186 -2.89 -27.85 -2.60
C GLY A 186 -3.82 -26.71 -3.03
N ASP A 187 -5.14 -26.97 -3.00
CA ASP A 187 -6.16 -26.00 -3.43
C ASP A 187 -6.60 -25.03 -2.32
N SER A 188 -6.15 -25.22 -1.08
CA SER A 188 -6.53 -24.42 0.09
C SER A 188 -5.41 -23.51 0.59
N TRP A 189 -5.76 -22.56 1.46
CA TRP A 189 -4.77 -21.84 2.27
C TRP A 189 -4.00 -22.82 3.13
N ASP A 190 -2.70 -22.57 3.32
CA ASP A 190 -1.88 -23.41 4.17
C ASP A 190 -2.09 -23.01 5.63
N GLU A 191 -2.93 -23.77 6.33
CA GLU A 191 -3.29 -23.56 7.74
C GLU A 191 -2.43 -24.40 8.71
N ARG A 192 -1.50 -25.20 8.17
CA ARG A 192 -0.74 -26.18 8.94
C ARG A 192 0.26 -25.46 9.85
N PRO A 193 0.35 -25.85 11.12
CA PRO A 193 1.51 -25.52 11.95
C PRO A 193 2.78 -26.07 11.30
N HIS A 194 3.86 -25.30 11.35
CA HIS A 194 5.16 -25.77 10.87
C HIS A 194 6.29 -24.94 11.47
N ARG A 195 7.37 -25.58 11.93
CA ARG A 195 8.47 -24.89 12.63
C ARG A 195 9.14 -23.80 11.81
N LYS A 196 9.23 -24.00 10.49
CA LYS A 196 9.74 -22.98 9.55
C LYS A 196 8.87 -21.73 9.43
N ARG A 197 7.62 -21.70 9.91
CA ARG A 197 6.83 -20.45 10.00
C ARG A 197 7.37 -19.50 11.05
N VAL A 198 8.09 -20.01 12.06
CA VAL A 198 8.63 -19.22 13.16
C VAL A 198 9.92 -18.53 12.71
N VAL A 199 9.82 -17.25 12.37
CA VAL A 199 10.97 -16.41 12.04
C VAL A 199 11.41 -15.65 13.28
N ARG A 200 12.57 -15.99 13.82
CA ARG A 200 13.16 -15.26 14.95
C ARG A 200 13.71 -13.91 14.48
N VAL A 201 13.11 -12.82 14.94
CA VAL A 201 13.53 -11.46 14.60
C VAL A 201 14.39 -10.88 15.71
N ASN A 202 15.61 -10.52 15.35
CA ASN A 202 16.56 -9.77 16.17
C ASN A 202 17.16 -8.62 15.35
N GLU A 203 18.04 -7.83 15.94
CA GLU A 203 18.69 -6.69 15.26
C GLU A 203 19.44 -7.10 13.99
N ALA A 204 20.08 -8.28 13.99
CA ALA A 204 20.77 -8.80 12.80
C ALA A 204 19.80 -9.16 11.66
N MET A 205 18.60 -9.68 11.96
CA MET A 205 17.56 -9.95 10.98
C MET A 205 16.99 -8.62 10.43
N LEU A 206 16.74 -7.64 11.30
CA LEU A 206 16.29 -6.31 10.90
C LEU A 206 17.28 -5.61 9.97
N ALA A 207 18.60 -5.75 10.20
CA ALA A 207 19.62 -5.20 9.32
C ALA A 207 19.57 -5.81 7.91
N ARG A 208 19.32 -7.13 7.81
CA ARG A 208 19.15 -7.81 6.51
C ARG A 208 17.91 -7.30 5.78
N TRP A 209 16.81 -7.15 6.50
CA TRP A 209 15.56 -6.65 5.94
C TRP A 209 15.64 -5.18 5.51
N GLN A 210 16.31 -4.34 6.30
CA GLN A 210 16.59 -2.95 5.94
C GLN A 210 17.33 -2.84 4.61
N ARG A 211 18.34 -3.69 4.41
CA ARG A 211 19.09 -3.73 3.16
C ARG A 211 18.21 -4.12 1.99
N LEU A 212 17.22 -5.01 2.18
CA LEU A 212 16.27 -5.33 1.12
C LEU A 212 15.43 -4.10 0.73
N THR A 213 14.88 -3.38 1.72
CA THR A 213 14.01 -2.22 1.46
C THR A 213 14.77 -0.98 0.98
N GLY A 214 16.08 -0.91 1.23
CA GLY A 214 16.93 0.22 0.84
C GLY A 214 16.85 1.41 1.80
N ASP A 215 16.26 1.23 2.99
CA ASP A 215 16.12 2.27 4.03
C ASP A 215 17.38 2.38 4.91
N GLU A 216 18.58 2.19 4.35
CA GLU A 216 19.86 2.12 5.09
C GLU A 216 20.26 3.45 5.75
N THR A 217 19.58 4.55 5.43
CA THR A 217 19.78 5.86 6.08
C THR A 217 19.16 5.94 7.48
N GLN A 218 18.26 5.03 7.83
CA GLN A 218 17.60 5.00 9.13
C GLN A 218 18.32 4.05 10.10
N PRO A 219 18.10 4.16 11.42
CA PRO A 219 18.59 3.17 12.37
C PRO A 219 18.02 1.78 12.08
N VAL A 220 18.85 0.72 12.19
CA VAL A 220 18.44 -0.68 11.98
C VAL A 220 17.20 -1.05 12.80
N ARG A 221 17.11 -0.53 14.04
CA ARG A 221 15.99 -0.78 14.95
C ARG A 221 14.66 -0.19 14.46
N GLN A 222 14.71 0.69 13.47
CA GLN A 222 13.54 1.30 12.82
C GLN A 222 13.27 0.69 11.44
N ALA A 223 14.01 -0.34 11.03
CA ALA A 223 13.80 -1.07 9.78
C ALA A 223 12.38 -1.64 9.70
N ARG A 224 11.78 -1.58 8.52
CA ARG A 224 10.45 -2.15 8.28
C ARG A 224 10.47 -3.66 8.54
N LEU A 225 9.38 -4.17 9.09
CA LEU A 225 9.21 -5.61 9.25
C LEU A 225 8.91 -6.20 7.87
N LEU A 226 9.53 -7.33 7.55
CA LEU A 226 9.08 -8.15 6.42
C LEU A 226 8.17 -9.25 6.94
N SER A 227 7.27 -9.71 6.08
CA SER A 227 6.29 -10.75 6.38
C SER A 227 6.53 -12.01 5.54
N PRO A 228 7.70 -12.67 5.66
CA PRO A 228 7.93 -13.95 5.00
C PRO A 228 6.99 -15.01 5.57
N VAL A 229 6.52 -15.92 4.73
CA VAL A 229 5.72 -17.07 5.14
C VAL A 229 6.55 -18.06 5.95
N SER A 230 7.84 -18.18 5.60
CA SER A 230 8.73 -19.15 6.22
C SER A 230 10.20 -18.74 6.18
N THR A 231 11.00 -19.40 7.01
CA THR A 231 12.46 -19.29 6.99
C THR A 231 13.09 -19.74 5.68
N SER A 232 12.38 -20.52 4.84
CA SER A 232 12.88 -20.96 3.53
C SER A 232 13.02 -19.82 2.52
N GLU A 233 12.34 -18.68 2.74
CA GLU A 233 12.45 -17.49 1.90
C GLU A 233 13.71 -16.66 2.18
N GLU A 234 14.45 -16.96 3.26
CA GLU A 234 15.62 -16.18 3.69
C GLU A 234 16.71 -16.10 2.61
N GLN A 235 16.93 -17.18 1.86
CA GLN A 235 17.93 -17.18 0.78
C GLN A 235 17.55 -16.22 -0.36
N ALA A 236 16.27 -16.18 -0.73
CA ALA A 236 15.76 -15.28 -1.77
C ALA A 236 15.79 -13.82 -1.31
N ILE A 237 15.35 -13.57 -0.07
CA ILE A 237 15.43 -12.24 0.58
C ILE A 237 16.88 -11.73 0.57
N ARG A 238 17.85 -12.59 0.94
CA ARG A 238 19.27 -12.23 0.93
C ARG A 238 19.77 -11.92 -0.48
N ALA A 239 19.45 -12.76 -1.46
CA ALA A 239 19.85 -12.54 -2.85
C ALA A 239 19.34 -11.20 -3.41
N LEU A 240 18.10 -10.84 -3.08
CA LEU A 240 17.51 -9.55 -3.47
C LEU A 240 18.14 -8.37 -2.72
N ALA A 241 18.44 -8.53 -1.42
CA ALA A 241 19.10 -7.50 -0.62
C ALA A 241 20.55 -7.23 -1.08
N ASP A 242 21.23 -8.27 -1.57
CA ASP A 242 22.60 -8.18 -2.08
C ASP A 242 22.67 -7.65 -3.52
N TYR A 243 21.54 -7.47 -4.21
CA TYR A 243 21.52 -6.98 -5.58
C TYR A 243 22.05 -5.53 -5.63
N PRO A 244 23.09 -5.25 -6.45
CA PRO A 244 23.83 -3.99 -6.35
C PRO A 244 23.11 -2.79 -6.97
N LEU A 245 22.25 -3.01 -7.96
CA LEU A 245 21.56 -1.93 -8.66
C LEU A 245 20.29 -1.54 -7.90
N ARG A 246 20.23 -0.28 -7.44
CA ARG A 246 19.07 0.32 -6.79
C ARG A 246 18.44 1.37 -7.68
N LEU A 247 17.11 1.44 -7.67
CA LEU A 247 16.37 2.43 -8.45
C LEU A 247 16.76 3.87 -8.07
N SER A 248 17.05 4.12 -6.79
CA SER A 248 17.50 5.43 -6.29
C SER A 248 18.82 5.90 -6.94
N THR A 249 19.72 4.99 -7.29
CA THR A 249 20.97 5.31 -8.02
C THR A 249 20.70 5.89 -9.39
N CYS A 250 19.54 5.59 -10.00
CA CYS A 250 19.14 6.16 -11.27
C CYS A 250 18.57 7.58 -11.16
N GLN A 251 18.41 8.11 -9.93
CA GLN A 251 17.81 9.42 -9.65
C GLN A 251 16.54 9.67 -10.48
N PRO A 252 15.55 8.76 -10.42
CA PRO A 252 14.35 8.89 -11.21
C PRO A 252 13.60 10.17 -10.82
N GLN A 253 13.02 10.83 -11.81
CA GLN A 253 12.05 11.88 -11.55
C GLN A 253 10.72 11.19 -11.20
N ILE A 254 10.16 11.54 -10.04
CA ILE A 254 8.96 10.91 -9.48
C ILE A 254 7.89 12.00 -9.31
N THR A 255 6.63 11.65 -9.53
CA THR A 255 5.45 12.48 -9.33
C THR A 255 4.48 11.70 -8.45
N SER A 256 3.76 12.38 -7.55
CA SER A 256 2.63 11.76 -6.87
C SER A 256 1.43 11.57 -7.81
N GLY A 257 1.43 12.22 -8.97
CA GLY A 257 0.28 12.36 -9.84
C GLY A 257 -0.86 13.11 -9.14
N TYR A 258 -2.06 12.99 -9.69
CA TYR A 258 -3.26 13.54 -9.07
C TYR A 258 -3.70 12.71 -7.86
N ASN A 259 -3.92 13.39 -6.73
CA ASN A 259 -4.72 12.81 -5.67
C ASN A 259 -6.20 12.82 -6.12
N GLU A 260 -6.80 11.64 -6.27
CA GLU A 260 -8.15 11.51 -6.81
C GLU A 260 -9.18 12.39 -6.09
N LYS A 261 -9.14 12.46 -4.76
CA LYS A 261 -10.09 13.27 -3.99
C LYS A 261 -9.87 14.76 -4.26
N THR A 262 -8.67 15.24 -4.01
CA THR A 262 -8.33 16.66 -4.16
C THR A 262 -8.54 17.14 -5.60
N ALA A 263 -8.14 16.35 -6.61
CA ALA A 263 -8.32 16.73 -8.00
C ALA A 263 -9.79 16.80 -8.44
N LYS A 264 -10.69 16.01 -7.82
CA LYS A 264 -12.13 16.14 -8.02
C LYS A 264 -12.69 17.36 -7.29
N ASP A 265 -12.28 17.58 -6.04
CA ASP A 265 -12.71 18.72 -5.22
C ASP A 265 -12.29 20.06 -5.88
N ASP A 266 -11.12 20.10 -6.51
CA ASP A 266 -10.57 21.25 -7.24
C ASP A 266 -11.14 21.39 -8.67
N ASN A 267 -12.09 20.53 -9.08
CA ASN A 267 -12.67 20.46 -10.42
C ASN A 267 -11.63 20.31 -11.54
N LEU A 268 -10.50 19.64 -11.28
CA LEU A 268 -9.53 19.30 -12.33
C LEU A 268 -10.03 18.09 -13.15
N ILE A 269 -10.53 17.08 -12.46
CA ILE A 269 -11.01 15.83 -13.05
C ILE A 269 -12.40 15.47 -12.52
N GLY A 270 -13.14 14.67 -13.27
CA GLY A 270 -14.44 14.11 -12.88
C GLY A 270 -14.58 12.67 -13.35
N TYR A 271 -15.59 11.95 -12.84
CA TYR A 271 -15.90 10.61 -13.33
C TYR A 271 -16.37 10.67 -14.79
N ASN A 272 -15.90 9.72 -15.59
CA ASN A 272 -16.38 9.49 -16.95
C ASN A 272 -17.72 8.74 -16.89
N VAL A 273 -18.80 9.48 -16.66
CA VAL A 273 -20.16 8.93 -16.62
C VAL A 273 -20.79 8.90 -18.01
N PRO A 274 -21.69 7.94 -18.28
CA PRO A 274 -22.48 7.96 -19.50
C PRO A 274 -23.25 9.27 -19.68
N ASP A 275 -23.33 9.77 -20.91
CA ASP A 275 -24.17 10.92 -21.24
C ASP A 275 -25.68 10.57 -21.19
N ARG A 276 -26.55 11.52 -21.56
CA ARG A 276 -28.01 11.30 -21.57
C ARG A 276 -28.45 10.17 -22.51
N ALA A 277 -27.62 9.80 -23.50
CA ALA A 277 -27.86 8.70 -24.41
C ALA A 277 -27.21 7.37 -23.93
N GLY A 278 -26.58 7.36 -22.76
CA GLY A 278 -25.91 6.20 -22.20
C GLY A 278 -24.51 5.94 -22.76
N VAL A 279 -23.91 6.90 -23.49
CA VAL A 279 -22.60 6.73 -24.11
C VAL A 279 -21.50 7.22 -23.17
N VAL A 280 -20.53 6.35 -22.86
CA VAL A 280 -19.33 6.72 -22.11
C VAL A 280 -18.30 7.29 -23.08
N ARG A 281 -17.71 8.45 -22.75
CA ARG A 281 -16.68 9.09 -23.58
C ARG A 281 -15.47 8.17 -23.72
N ARG A 282 -14.99 7.97 -24.95
CA ARG A 282 -13.72 7.31 -25.22
C ARG A 282 -12.63 8.37 -25.48
N PRO A 283 -11.47 8.28 -24.81
CA PRO A 283 -10.32 9.13 -25.17
C PRO A 283 -9.97 8.93 -26.64
N THR A 284 -9.84 10.03 -27.39
CA THR A 284 -9.43 9.99 -28.81
C THR A 284 -7.91 9.85 -28.97
N GLY A 285 -7.16 10.11 -27.90
CA GLY A 285 -5.70 10.02 -27.86
C GLY A 285 -5.16 10.02 -26.44
N TRP A 286 -3.89 9.68 -26.30
CA TRP A 286 -3.19 9.57 -25.01
C TRP A 286 -3.22 10.84 -24.16
N SER A 287 -3.33 12.02 -24.78
CA SER A 287 -3.43 13.30 -24.07
C SER A 287 -4.70 13.46 -23.23
N GLU A 288 -5.74 12.66 -23.51
CA GLU A 288 -7.00 12.69 -22.76
C GLU A 288 -7.11 11.57 -21.72
N VAL A 289 -6.15 10.64 -21.68
CA VAL A 289 -6.16 9.48 -20.79
C VAL A 289 -5.71 9.89 -19.39
N ILE A 290 -6.50 9.52 -18.38
CA ILE A 290 -6.12 9.61 -16.97
C ILE A 290 -5.98 8.18 -16.45
N LEU A 291 -4.75 7.72 -16.30
CA LEU A 291 -4.47 6.36 -15.84
C LEU A 291 -4.71 6.20 -14.34
N LYS A 292 -5.35 5.10 -13.95
CA LYS A 292 -5.49 4.64 -12.56
C LYS A 292 -4.70 3.36 -12.34
N GLY A 293 -4.34 3.07 -11.08
CA GLY A 293 -3.47 1.94 -10.68
C GLY A 293 -3.69 0.61 -11.44
N PRO A 294 -4.92 0.07 -11.57
CA PRO A 294 -5.15 -1.17 -12.31
C PRO A 294 -4.74 -1.11 -13.79
N GLN A 295 -4.80 0.06 -14.41
CA GLN A 295 -4.42 0.24 -15.81
C GLN A 295 -2.92 0.15 -16.02
N ILE A 296 -2.07 0.40 -15.01
CA ILE A 296 -0.60 0.41 -15.13
C ILE A 296 0.05 -0.84 -14.50
N GLY A 297 -0.75 -1.86 -14.17
CA GLY A 297 -0.25 -3.13 -13.65
C GLY A 297 0.80 -3.75 -14.57
N LEU A 298 1.85 -4.34 -13.98
CA LEU A 298 2.97 -4.95 -14.72
C LEU A 298 3.66 -3.99 -15.71
N ALA A 299 3.65 -2.68 -15.42
CA ALA A 299 4.21 -1.63 -16.29
C ALA A 299 3.59 -1.59 -17.69
N ASN A 300 2.33 -2.03 -17.83
CA ASN A 300 1.56 -1.98 -19.06
C ASN A 300 0.35 -1.05 -18.84
N PRO A 301 0.25 0.12 -19.50
CA PRO A 301 -0.86 1.09 -19.32
C PRO A 301 -2.21 0.62 -19.93
N LEU A 302 -2.21 -0.54 -20.59
CA LEU A 302 -3.37 -1.22 -21.14
C LEU A 302 -3.67 -2.51 -20.36
N PHE A 303 -3.15 -2.67 -19.13
CA PHE A 303 -3.32 -3.91 -18.38
C PHE A 303 -4.79 -4.21 -18.12
N LYS A 304 -5.55 -3.33 -17.47
CA LYS A 304 -7.00 -3.52 -17.25
C LYS A 304 -7.79 -2.27 -17.59
N GLN A 305 -8.86 -2.42 -18.37
CA GLN A 305 -9.77 -1.33 -18.71
C GLN A 305 -10.85 -1.16 -17.64
N PRO A 306 -11.31 0.09 -17.38
CA PRO A 306 -12.51 0.38 -16.59
C PRO A 306 -13.71 -0.54 -16.89
N SER A 307 -13.96 -0.86 -18.16
CA SER A 307 -15.05 -1.75 -18.58
C SER A 307 -14.91 -3.22 -18.16
N GLN A 308 -13.70 -3.71 -17.84
CA GLN A 308 -13.46 -5.10 -17.43
C GLN A 308 -13.86 -5.37 -15.97
N GLY A 309 -14.10 -4.33 -15.17
CA GLY A 309 -14.48 -4.45 -13.76
C GLY A 309 -13.39 -5.05 -12.87
N ALA A 310 -13.76 -5.38 -11.64
CA ALA A 310 -12.82 -5.84 -10.60
C ALA A 310 -12.53 -7.35 -10.62
N GLY A 311 -13.33 -8.14 -11.34
CA GLY A 311 -13.27 -9.61 -11.33
C GLY A 311 -12.32 -10.24 -12.34
N GLU A 312 -11.94 -9.50 -13.39
CA GLU A 312 -11.06 -10.04 -14.44
C GLU A 312 -9.62 -10.14 -13.93
N VAL A 313 -8.98 -11.31 -14.10
CA VAL A 313 -7.63 -11.57 -13.57
C VAL A 313 -6.57 -11.29 -14.62
N LEU A 314 -6.91 -11.47 -15.91
CA LEU A 314 -5.99 -11.28 -17.01
C LEU A 314 -6.05 -9.85 -17.55
N GLY A 315 -4.93 -9.37 -18.08
CA GLY A 315 -4.91 -8.08 -18.77
C GLY A 315 -5.33 -8.18 -20.23
N LEU A 316 -5.44 -7.04 -20.92
CA LEU A 316 -5.59 -7.04 -22.38
C LEU A 316 -4.40 -7.76 -23.03
N ASN A 317 -4.67 -8.54 -24.07
CA ASN A 317 -3.64 -9.27 -24.80
C ASN A 317 -2.82 -8.30 -25.68
N PRO A 318 -1.52 -8.08 -25.39
CA PRO A 318 -0.70 -7.15 -26.16
C PRO A 318 -0.56 -7.55 -27.64
N MET A 319 -0.72 -8.84 -27.95
CA MET A 319 -0.58 -9.37 -29.32
C MET A 319 -1.76 -9.02 -30.22
N THR A 320 -2.87 -8.55 -29.65
CA THR A 320 -4.10 -8.21 -30.40
C THR A 320 -4.43 -6.73 -30.34
N LEU A 321 -3.62 -5.92 -29.65
CA LEU A 321 -3.83 -4.48 -29.58
C LEU A 321 -3.42 -3.84 -30.91
N ALA A 322 -4.20 -2.86 -31.34
CA ALA A 322 -3.79 -1.98 -32.43
C ALA A 322 -2.57 -1.15 -32.02
N ASP A 323 -1.73 -0.78 -32.98
CA ASP A 323 -0.52 0.02 -32.73
C ASP A 323 -0.84 1.40 -32.12
N ASP A 324 -2.02 1.94 -32.42
CA ASP A 324 -2.55 3.21 -31.95
C ASP A 324 -3.60 3.05 -30.83
N ALA A 325 -3.68 1.89 -30.18
CA ALA A 325 -4.64 1.63 -29.14
C ALA A 325 -4.56 2.66 -28.00
N VAL A 326 -5.71 3.26 -27.68
CA VAL A 326 -5.88 4.20 -26.57
C VAL A 326 -6.70 3.51 -25.48
N PRO A 327 -6.22 3.47 -24.22
CA PRO A 327 -7.00 2.89 -23.12
C PRO A 327 -8.28 3.70 -22.88
N GLU A 328 -9.30 3.02 -22.37
CA GLU A 328 -10.42 3.70 -21.73
C GLU A 328 -9.94 4.44 -20.48
N SER A 329 -10.73 5.39 -19.98
CA SER A 329 -10.39 6.16 -18.78
C SER A 329 -11.60 6.24 -17.87
N GLU A 330 -11.41 5.93 -16.58
CA GLU A 330 -12.46 6.09 -15.55
C GLU A 330 -12.74 7.57 -15.27
N TYR A 331 -11.76 8.44 -15.57
CA TYR A 331 -11.85 9.89 -15.37
C TYR A 331 -11.78 10.66 -16.70
N VAL A 332 -12.35 11.85 -16.68
CA VAL A 332 -12.19 12.89 -17.71
C VAL A 332 -11.70 14.16 -17.04
N TYR A 333 -10.89 14.97 -17.72
CA TYR A 333 -10.58 16.32 -17.23
C TYR A 333 -11.80 17.22 -17.49
N VAL A 334 -12.19 17.99 -16.48
CA VAL A 334 -13.34 18.91 -16.54
C VAL A 334 -12.92 20.38 -16.46
N ALA A 335 -11.68 20.64 -16.03
CA ALA A 335 -11.07 21.96 -16.05
C ALA A 335 -10.77 22.43 -17.49
N LYS A 336 -10.53 23.74 -17.63
CA LYS A 336 -9.95 24.32 -18.85
C LYS A 336 -8.60 23.64 -19.14
N PRO A 337 -8.26 23.37 -20.43
CA PRO A 337 -7.03 22.67 -20.79
C PRO A 337 -5.76 23.26 -20.18
N GLU A 338 -5.69 24.58 -20.02
CA GLU A 338 -4.54 25.28 -19.45
C GLU A 338 -4.39 24.97 -17.95
N ALA A 339 -5.50 25.02 -17.21
CA ALA A 339 -5.51 24.73 -15.77
C ALA A 339 -5.18 23.26 -15.50
N TYR A 340 -5.73 22.35 -16.32
CA TYR A 340 -5.42 20.92 -16.22
C TYR A 340 -3.94 20.63 -16.46
N ARG A 341 -3.35 21.21 -17.52
CA ARG A 341 -1.91 21.05 -17.83
C ARG A 341 -1.01 21.69 -16.78
N ALA A 342 -1.38 22.86 -16.25
CA ALA A 342 -0.61 23.55 -15.23
C ALA A 342 -0.56 22.77 -13.90
N ALA A 343 -1.55 21.91 -13.64
CA ALA A 343 -1.57 21.05 -12.47
C ALA A 343 -0.75 19.76 -12.62
N GLN A 344 -0.15 19.50 -13.79
CA GLN A 344 0.69 18.32 -14.02
C GLN A 344 2.14 18.59 -13.62
N ASP A 345 2.77 17.62 -12.97
CA ASP A 345 4.21 17.65 -12.76
C ASP A 345 4.93 17.51 -14.11
N VAL A 346 5.95 18.34 -14.32
CA VAL A 346 6.72 18.36 -15.57
C VAL A 346 8.11 17.82 -15.34
N TRP A 347 8.42 16.73 -16.04
CA TRP A 347 9.75 16.15 -16.12
C TRP A 347 10.45 16.64 -17.37
N SER A 348 11.22 17.72 -17.23
CA SER A 348 11.97 18.32 -18.34
C SER A 348 13.40 18.59 -17.91
N ASP A 349 14.35 18.27 -18.80
CA ASP A 349 15.74 18.73 -18.70
C ASP A 349 16.00 19.97 -19.58
N GLY A 350 14.93 20.64 -20.02
CA GLY A 350 14.96 21.84 -20.85
C GLY A 350 15.22 21.56 -22.34
N ARG A 351 15.50 20.32 -22.73
CA ARG A 351 15.77 19.96 -24.13
C ARG A 351 14.47 19.72 -24.88
N THR A 352 14.32 20.34 -26.05
CA THR A 352 13.16 20.11 -26.91
C THR A 352 13.26 18.75 -27.62
N LEU A 353 12.12 18.20 -28.04
CA LEU A 353 12.10 16.97 -28.85
C LEU A 353 12.97 17.11 -30.11
N GLU A 354 12.98 18.29 -30.74
CA GLU A 354 13.82 18.55 -31.92
C GLU A 354 15.31 18.54 -31.58
N GLN A 355 15.72 19.09 -30.44
CA GLN A 355 17.10 18.98 -29.95
C GLN A 355 17.49 17.53 -29.65
N LEU A 356 16.57 16.73 -29.10
CA LEU A 356 16.80 15.31 -28.82
C LEU A 356 16.93 14.49 -30.12
N LYS A 357 16.08 14.75 -31.13
CA LYS A 357 16.15 14.10 -32.46
C LYS A 357 17.42 14.48 -33.22
N ALA A 358 17.86 15.74 -33.13
CA ALA A 358 19.09 16.20 -33.76
C ALA A 358 20.36 15.61 -33.10
N SER A 359 20.27 15.22 -31.83
CA SER A 359 21.38 14.59 -31.09
C SER A 359 21.55 13.13 -31.49
N LYS A 360 22.56 12.84 -32.33
CA LYS A 360 22.97 11.47 -32.69
C LYS A 360 23.22 10.58 -31.46
N ARG A 361 23.75 11.16 -30.37
CA ARG A 361 23.98 10.46 -29.10
C ARG A 361 22.67 10.00 -28.47
N GLU A 362 21.69 10.89 -28.33
CA GLU A 362 20.42 10.56 -27.70
C GLU A 362 19.58 9.61 -28.58
N VAL A 363 19.61 9.78 -29.90
CA VAL A 363 18.97 8.84 -30.84
C VAL A 363 19.59 7.44 -30.73
N THR A 364 20.92 7.34 -30.66
CA THR A 364 21.61 6.06 -30.48
C THR A 364 21.30 5.45 -29.11
N ARG A 365 21.26 6.26 -28.05
CA ARG A 365 20.90 5.83 -26.68
C ARG A 365 19.48 5.29 -26.62
N ALA A 366 18.52 5.97 -27.24
CA ALA A 366 17.12 5.55 -27.31
C ALA A 366 16.97 4.23 -28.08
N ARG A 367 17.69 4.08 -29.19
CA ARG A 367 17.70 2.83 -29.99
C ARG A 367 18.40 1.66 -29.27
N GLY A 368 19.42 1.94 -28.47
CA GLY A 368 20.18 0.95 -27.69
C GLY A 368 19.44 0.44 -26.44
N ARG A 369 18.52 1.22 -25.88
CA ARG A 369 17.63 0.81 -24.78
C ARG A 369 16.41 0.04 -25.31
N ARG A 370 16.62 -1.11 -25.93
CA ARG A 370 15.53 -2.09 -26.09
C ARG A 370 15.23 -2.73 -24.72
N PRO A 371 13.95 -2.91 -24.35
CA PRO A 371 13.57 -3.66 -23.15
C PRO A 371 13.98 -5.13 -23.36
N GLY A 372 15.13 -5.52 -22.80
CA GLY A 372 15.70 -6.87 -22.96
C GLY A 372 17.23 -6.91 -23.04
N ALA A 373 17.92 -5.77 -23.16
CA ALA A 373 19.39 -5.72 -23.27
C ALA A 373 20.14 -5.46 -21.94
N LEU A 374 19.44 -5.39 -20.80
CA LEU A 374 20.06 -5.46 -19.49
C LEU A 374 20.15 -6.94 -19.08
N GLU A 375 21.31 -7.52 -19.38
CA GLU A 375 21.89 -8.75 -18.81
C GLU A 375 21.23 -10.11 -19.13
N TRP A 376 21.36 -10.57 -20.38
CA TRP A 376 21.33 -12.01 -20.73
C TRP A 376 22.73 -12.63 -20.92
N ASN A 377 23.81 -11.87 -20.65
CA ASN A 377 25.19 -12.29 -20.91
C ASN A 377 25.89 -13.02 -19.76
N LEU A 378 25.24 -13.25 -18.61
CA LEU A 378 25.81 -14.00 -17.49
C LEU A 378 25.34 -15.46 -17.38
N TRP A 379 24.43 -15.92 -18.26
CA TRP A 379 23.89 -17.30 -18.22
C TRP A 379 24.38 -18.24 -19.33
N ARG A 380 25.32 -17.81 -20.20
CA ARG A 380 25.86 -18.65 -21.30
C ARG A 380 27.19 -19.35 -21.03
N SER A 381 27.74 -19.26 -19.83
CA SER A 381 29.04 -19.88 -19.48
C SER A 381 28.94 -20.82 -18.28
N ARG A 382 27.96 -21.74 -18.28
CA ARG A 382 27.97 -22.97 -17.44
C ARG A 382 26.97 -24.02 -17.95
N ARG A 383 27.07 -24.40 -19.23
CA ARG A 383 26.51 -25.70 -19.68
C ARG A 383 27.56 -26.78 -19.44
N ILE A 384 27.34 -27.49 -18.35
CA ILE A 384 28.03 -28.72 -17.96
C ILE A 384 28.02 -29.70 -19.15
N ARG A 385 29.23 -30.20 -19.46
CA ARG A 385 29.45 -31.37 -20.31
C ARG A 385 28.61 -32.54 -19.80
N ARG A 386 27.55 -32.92 -20.51
CA ARG A 386 27.06 -34.31 -20.48
C ARG A 386 27.95 -35.13 -21.41
N ARG A 387 28.89 -35.89 -20.83
CA ARG A 387 29.45 -37.07 -21.48
C ARG A 387 28.37 -38.16 -21.48
N ARG A 388 28.07 -38.68 -22.67
CA ARG A 388 27.51 -40.02 -22.86
C ARG A 388 28.62 -41.04 -22.60
N SER A 389 28.32 -42.11 -21.88
CA SER A 389 28.93 -43.45 -22.02
C SER A 389 28.03 -44.47 -21.32
N CYS A 390 27.50 -45.41 -22.12
CA CYS A 390 26.75 -46.64 -21.81
C CYS A 390 25.43 -46.51 -21.04
#